data_AF-A0A172UN62-F1
#
_entry.id   AF-A0A172UN62-F1
#
_cell.length_a   1.000
_cell.length_b   1.000
_cell.length_c   1.000
_cell.angle_alpha   90.00
_cell.angle_beta   90.00
_cell.angle_gamma   90.00
#
_symmetry.space_group_name_H-M   'P 1'
#
loop_
_entity.id
_entity.type
_entity.pdbx_description
1 polymer ?
#
loop_
_entity_poly.entity_id
_entity_poly.type
_entity_poly.pdbx_seq_one_letter_code
_entity_poly.pdbx_strand_id
1 'polypeptide(L)'
;MGFFDKFKDEAKKVATAGQQSARVHVRGAGPIDPAAFGGPSTRSVAGDDPMWDPINGISLQDYADLARAAQAHGITDEAGMIALAGERGWSAEATKAALDGWAQRMGQSMAVGQKFRKLLGY
;
A
#
# COMPACT_ATOMS: atom_id res chain seq x y z
N MET A 1 -18.03 -6.60 2.74
CA MET A 1 -16.77 -6.11 3.36
C MET A 1 -16.44 -4.76 2.74
N GLY A 2 -16.07 -3.75 3.53
CA GLY A 2 -15.67 -2.45 2.97
C GLY A 2 -14.34 -2.54 2.22
N PHE A 3 -14.12 -1.63 1.26
CA PHE A 3 -12.87 -1.42 0.53
C PHE A 3 -11.65 -1.43 1.45
N PHE A 4 -11.71 -0.72 2.59
CA PHE A 4 -10.62 -0.69 3.57
C PHE A 4 -10.40 -2.03 4.29
N ASP A 5 -11.45 -2.84 4.45
CA ASP A 5 -11.34 -4.18 5.04
C ASP A 5 -10.71 -5.16 4.05
N LYS A 6 -11.13 -5.11 2.77
CA LYS A 6 -10.47 -5.82 1.68
C LYS A 6 -9.01 -5.40 1.55
N PHE A 7 -8.74 -4.10 1.54
CA PHE A 7 -7.39 -3.54 1.49
C PHE A 7 -6.52 -4.03 2.64
N LYS A 8 -7.09 -4.07 3.86
CA LYS A 8 -6.42 -4.59 5.04
C LYS A 8 -6.16 -6.10 4.93
N ASP A 9 -7.11 -6.88 4.42
CA ASP A 9 -6.95 -8.32 4.19
C ASP A 9 -5.91 -8.62 3.11
N GLU A 10 -5.92 -7.86 2.01
CA GLU A 10 -4.98 -7.99 0.89
C GLU A 10 -3.57 -7.56 1.31
N ALA A 11 -3.44 -6.40 1.96
CA ALA A 11 -2.17 -5.98 2.54
C ALA A 11 -1.65 -7.00 3.56
N LYS A 12 -2.54 -7.56 4.39
CA LYS A 12 -2.18 -8.62 5.35
C LYS A 12 -1.75 -9.90 4.63
N LYS A 13 -2.48 -10.36 3.61
CA LYS A 13 -2.17 -11.54 2.80
C LYS A 13 -0.82 -11.42 2.13
N VAL A 14 -0.55 -10.30 1.46
CA VAL A 14 0.70 -10.07 0.74
C VAL A 14 1.86 -9.87 1.72
N ALA A 15 1.64 -9.20 2.86
CA ALA A 15 2.61 -9.13 3.95
C ALA A 15 2.93 -10.53 4.52
N THR A 16 1.92 -11.38 4.73
CA THR A 16 2.14 -12.77 5.15
C THR A 16 2.78 -13.62 4.06
N ALA A 17 2.54 -13.35 2.77
CA ALA A 17 3.19 -14.02 1.66
C ALA A 17 4.68 -13.68 1.57
N GLY A 18 5.06 -12.40 1.78
CA GLY A 18 6.45 -11.99 1.94
C GLY A 18 7.10 -12.55 3.22
N GLN A 19 6.30 -12.80 4.26
CA GLN A 19 6.75 -13.38 5.53
C GLN A 19 6.79 -14.91 5.54
N GLN A 20 6.19 -15.59 4.56
CA GLN A 20 6.20 -17.05 4.44
C GLN A 20 7.49 -17.59 3.81
N SER A 21 8.26 -16.77 3.11
CA SER A 21 9.62 -17.11 2.67
C SER A 21 10.67 -16.98 3.80
N ALA A 22 10.31 -16.39 4.94
CA ALA A 22 11.21 -16.11 6.07
C ALA A 22 11.14 -17.16 7.19
N ARG A 23 10.80 -18.42 6.87
CA ARG A 23 10.81 -19.54 7.83
C ARG A 23 11.84 -20.61 7.47
N VAL A 24 13.07 -20.23 7.12
CA VAL A 24 14.20 -21.17 7.27
C VAL A 24 15.49 -20.43 7.68
N HIS A 25 16.04 -20.87 8.81
CA HIS A 25 17.40 -20.67 9.34
C HIS A 25 17.69 -19.47 10.25
N VAL A 26 17.87 -19.76 11.55
CA VAL A 26 18.96 -19.16 12.33
C VAL A 26 19.54 -20.20 13.29
N ARG A 27 20.81 -20.59 13.07
CA ARG A 27 21.72 -20.95 14.18
C ARG A 27 23.15 -20.49 13.82
N GLY A 28 23.47 -19.28 14.27
CA GLY A 28 24.85 -18.83 14.48
C GLY A 28 25.48 -18.04 13.33
N ALA A 29 25.79 -16.77 13.62
CA ALA A 29 26.95 -15.99 13.18
C ALA A 29 26.59 -14.56 12.73
N GLY A 30 27.06 -13.58 13.52
CA GLY A 30 27.33 -12.19 13.10
C GLY A 30 26.13 -11.24 12.99
N PRO A 31 26.35 -9.91 13.14
CA PRO A 31 25.37 -8.89 12.77
C PRO A 31 25.32 -8.80 11.24
N ILE A 32 24.61 -9.73 10.61
CA ILE A 32 24.43 -9.78 9.17
C ILE A 32 23.19 -8.95 8.82
N ASP A 33 23.39 -8.00 7.89
CA ASP A 33 22.35 -7.18 7.29
C ASP A 33 21.17 -8.05 6.80
N PRO A 34 19.94 -7.83 7.30
CA PRO A 34 18.79 -8.67 6.98
C PRO A 34 18.35 -8.62 5.50
N ALA A 35 18.88 -7.71 4.68
CA ALA A 35 18.45 -7.55 3.29
C ALA A 35 18.99 -8.63 2.34
N ALA A 36 19.99 -9.40 2.76
CA ALA A 36 20.57 -10.47 1.95
C ALA A 36 19.82 -11.81 2.04
N PHE A 37 18.92 -11.97 3.03
CA PHE A 37 18.40 -13.29 3.44
C PHE A 37 16.87 -13.37 3.54
N GLY A 38 16.14 -12.69 2.64
CA GLY A 38 14.74 -13.01 2.39
C GLY A 38 13.78 -12.89 3.60
N GLY A 39 14.06 -12.00 4.55
CA GLY A 39 13.12 -11.57 5.58
C GLY A 39 12.13 -10.53 5.03
N PRO A 40 10.96 -10.30 5.68
CA PRO A 40 10.07 -9.22 5.27
C PRO A 40 10.86 -7.93 5.27
N SER A 41 10.98 -7.34 4.08
CA SER A 41 11.76 -6.14 3.81
C SER A 41 11.49 -5.05 4.85
N THR A 42 12.39 -4.93 5.84
CA THR A 42 12.68 -3.66 6.52
C THR A 42 13.48 -2.74 5.60
N ARG A 43 13.68 -3.13 4.32
CA ARG A 43 14.21 -2.30 3.25
C ARG A 43 13.43 -0.99 3.26
N SER A 44 14.12 0.05 3.70
CA SER A 44 13.69 1.42 3.49
C SER A 44 13.48 1.56 1.99
N VAL A 45 12.22 1.68 1.56
CA VAL A 45 11.89 1.94 0.16
C VAL A 45 12.59 3.26 -0.17
N ALA A 46 13.57 3.20 -1.07
CA ALA A 46 14.38 4.36 -1.41
C ALA A 46 13.49 5.51 -1.90
N GLY A 47 13.90 6.76 -1.73
CA GLY A 47 13.06 7.90 -2.16
C GLY A 47 12.75 7.89 -3.66
N ASP A 48 13.62 7.27 -4.46
CA ASP A 48 13.54 7.14 -5.92
C ASP A 48 13.00 5.77 -6.37
N ASP A 49 12.53 4.94 -5.43
CA ASP A 49 12.05 3.61 -5.75
C ASP A 49 10.80 3.70 -6.64
N PRO A 50 10.68 2.90 -7.72
CA PRO A 50 9.49 2.87 -8.58
C PRO A 50 8.22 2.52 -7.80
N MET A 51 8.36 2.02 -6.57
CA MET A 51 7.28 1.85 -5.62
C MET A 51 6.60 3.15 -5.16
N TRP A 52 7.23 4.31 -5.33
CA TRP A 52 6.59 5.62 -5.13
C TRP A 52 5.99 6.22 -6.40
N ASP A 53 6.23 5.59 -7.56
CA ASP A 53 5.80 6.09 -8.86
C ASP A 53 4.27 6.19 -8.95
N PRO A 54 3.70 7.29 -9.45
CA PRO A 54 2.25 7.44 -9.54
C PRO A 54 1.61 6.36 -10.42
N ILE A 55 0.52 5.77 -9.93
CA ILE A 55 -0.18 4.71 -10.66
C ILE A 55 -1.26 5.37 -11.52
N ASN A 56 -1.13 5.31 -12.84
CA ASN A 56 -1.99 6.03 -13.79
C ASN A 56 -2.12 7.53 -13.47
N GLY A 57 -1.02 8.16 -13.05
CA GLY A 57 -0.98 9.57 -12.67
C GLY A 57 -1.47 9.87 -11.23
N ILE A 58 -1.92 8.86 -10.48
CA ILE A 58 -2.37 9.00 -9.10
C ILE A 58 -1.21 8.70 -8.15
N SER A 59 -0.64 9.76 -7.60
CA SER A 59 0.42 9.69 -6.58
C SER A 59 -0.11 9.16 -5.25
N LEU A 60 0.78 8.70 -4.36
CA LEU A 60 0.39 8.25 -3.02
C LEU A 60 -0.34 9.34 -2.22
N GLN A 61 0.05 10.60 -2.43
CA GLN A 61 -0.54 11.74 -1.75
C GLN A 61 -1.97 12.02 -2.23
N ASP A 62 -2.19 12.00 -3.55
CA ASP A 62 -3.53 12.07 -4.16
C ASP A 62 -4.42 10.91 -3.73
N TYR A 63 -3.85 9.71 -3.69
CA TYR A 63 -4.54 8.52 -3.20
C TYR A 63 -4.94 8.66 -1.72
N ALA A 64 -4.05 9.19 -0.87
CA ALA A 64 -4.34 9.43 0.54
C ALA A 64 -5.39 10.52 0.73
N ASP A 65 -5.37 11.57 -0.10
CA ASP A 65 -6.38 12.62 -0.06
C ASP A 65 -7.77 12.09 -0.49
N LEU A 66 -7.81 11.28 -1.55
CA LEU A 66 -9.02 10.57 -1.98
C LEU A 66 -9.57 9.66 -0.86
N ALA A 67 -8.69 8.87 -0.23
CA ALA A 67 -9.07 7.98 0.87
C ALA A 67 -9.57 8.75 2.10
N ARG A 68 -8.94 9.89 2.44
CA ARG A 68 -9.38 10.78 3.51
C ARG A 68 -10.75 11.39 3.19
N ALA A 69 -10.93 11.90 1.97
CA ALA A 69 -12.20 12.46 1.54
C ALA A 69 -13.30 11.38 1.58
N ALA A 70 -13.04 10.18 1.05
CA ALA A 70 -13.96 9.06 1.12
C ALA A 70 -14.34 8.74 2.59
N GLN A 71 -13.36 8.67 3.50
CA GLN A 71 -13.63 8.45 4.93
C GLN A 71 -14.47 9.58 5.54
N ALA A 72 -14.20 10.84 5.21
CA ALA A 72 -14.98 11.99 5.67
C ALA A 72 -16.43 11.97 5.16
N HIS A 73 -16.66 11.41 3.97
CA HIS A 73 -17.98 11.20 3.39
C HIS A 73 -18.65 9.88 3.83
N GLY A 74 -18.00 9.06 4.68
CA GLY A 74 -18.50 7.73 5.08
C GLY A 74 -18.46 6.70 3.94
N ILE A 75 -17.78 7.01 2.84
CA ILE A 75 -17.59 6.14 1.69
C ILE A 75 -16.50 5.12 2.02
N THR A 76 -16.90 3.86 2.08
CA THR A 76 -15.99 2.74 2.36
C THR A 76 -16.08 1.67 1.28
N ASP A 77 -16.70 1.96 0.13
CA ASP A 77 -16.83 1.03 -0.99
C ASP A 77 -16.01 1.49 -2.19
N GLU A 78 -15.56 0.53 -3.00
CA GLU A 78 -14.78 0.78 -4.23
C GLU A 78 -15.55 1.69 -5.20
N ALA A 79 -16.85 1.45 -5.40
CA ALA A 79 -17.68 2.23 -6.31
C ALA A 79 -17.81 3.69 -5.84
N GLY A 80 -17.91 3.90 -4.52
CA GLY A 80 -17.98 5.24 -3.97
C GLY A 80 -16.65 5.99 -4.08
N MET A 81 -15.51 5.31 -3.92
CA MET A 81 -14.19 5.93 -4.15
C MET A 81 -13.99 6.29 -5.62
N ILE A 82 -14.43 5.43 -6.55
CA ILE A 82 -14.40 5.70 -7.98
C ILE A 82 -15.30 6.90 -8.33
N ALA A 83 -16.49 7.00 -7.75
CA ALA A 83 -17.37 8.15 -7.94
C ALA A 83 -16.71 9.45 -7.46
N LEU A 84 -16.11 9.43 -6.26
CA LEU A 84 -15.41 10.59 -5.69
C LEU A 84 -14.17 11.00 -6.51
N ALA A 85 -13.45 10.02 -7.06
CA ALA A 85 -12.35 10.27 -7.98
C ALA A 85 -12.82 10.84 -9.32
N GLY A 86 -13.98 10.42 -9.81
CA GLY A 86 -14.65 10.99 -10.96
C GLY A 86 -14.96 12.47 -10.79
N GLU A 87 -15.37 12.91 -9.59
CA GLU A 87 -15.57 14.34 -9.28
C GLU A 87 -14.27 15.16 -9.36
N ARG A 88 -13.11 14.52 -9.23
CA ARG A 88 -11.78 15.13 -9.41
C ARG A 88 -11.27 15.08 -10.84
N GLY A 89 -12.04 14.49 -11.76
CA GLY A 89 -11.66 14.30 -13.16
C GLY A 89 -10.81 13.06 -13.44
N TRP A 90 -10.72 12.11 -12.50
CA TRP A 90 -10.02 10.85 -12.74
C TRP A 90 -10.96 9.80 -13.35
N SER A 91 -10.43 9.05 -14.32
CA SER A 91 -11.16 7.93 -14.91
C SER A 91 -11.37 6.81 -13.88
N ALA A 92 -12.50 6.11 -13.97
CA ALA A 92 -12.79 4.96 -13.12
C ALA A 92 -11.71 3.87 -13.23
N GLU A 93 -11.20 3.63 -14.44
CA GLU A 93 -10.13 2.67 -14.69
C GLU A 93 -8.80 3.07 -14.04
N ALA A 94 -8.41 4.35 -14.17
CA ALA A 94 -7.21 4.89 -13.54
C ALA A 94 -7.30 4.79 -12.01
N THR A 95 -8.46 5.15 -11.46
CA THR A 95 -8.72 5.09 -10.01
C THR A 95 -8.68 3.66 -9.50
N LYS A 96 -9.32 2.72 -10.20
CA LYS A 96 -9.32 1.30 -9.83
C LYS A 96 -7.91 0.71 -9.86
N ALA A 97 -7.15 1.01 -10.91
CA ALA A 97 -5.76 0.57 -11.01
C ALA A 97 -4.87 1.18 -9.91
N ALA A 98 -5.12 2.44 -9.52
CA ALA A 98 -4.43 3.05 -8.38
C ALA A 98 -4.82 2.39 -7.04
N LEU A 99 -6.10 2.10 -6.82
CA LEU A 99 -6.60 1.40 -5.62
C LEU A 99 -5.91 0.04 -5.47
N ASP A 100 -5.90 -0.76 -6.54
CA ASP A 100 -5.28 -2.10 -6.58
C ASP A 100 -3.75 -2.03 -6.48
N GLY A 101 -3.13 -1.16 -7.27
CA GLY A 101 -1.67 -1.02 -7.29
C GLY A 101 -1.10 -0.49 -5.98
N TRP A 102 -1.76 0.47 -5.32
CA TRP A 102 -1.35 0.93 -3.99
C TRP A 102 -1.60 -0.13 -2.92
N ALA A 103 -2.66 -0.94 -3.02
CA ALA A 103 -2.89 -2.09 -2.13
C ALA A 103 -1.77 -3.12 -2.22
N GLN A 104 -1.41 -3.50 -3.46
CA GLN A 104 -0.31 -4.42 -3.72
C GLN A 104 1.01 -3.87 -3.18
N ARG A 105 1.29 -2.59 -3.40
CA ARG A 105 2.51 -1.95 -2.88
C ARG A 105 2.52 -1.89 -1.35
N MET A 106 1.42 -1.58 -0.69
CA MET A 106 1.36 -1.60 0.78
C MET A 106 1.55 -3.02 1.35
N GLY A 107 1.11 -4.05 0.62
CA GLY A 107 1.38 -5.44 0.95
C GLY A 107 2.84 -5.86 0.79
N GLN A 108 3.53 -5.30 -0.22
CA GLN A 108 4.94 -5.57 -0.49
C GLN A 108 5.89 -4.79 0.42
N SER A 109 5.51 -3.58 0.85
CA SER A 109 6.36 -2.71 1.68
C SER A 109 5.60 -2.01 2.78
N MET A 110 5.99 -2.31 4.02
CA MET A 110 5.49 -1.66 5.23
C MET A 110 5.77 -0.14 5.25
N ALA A 111 6.81 0.34 4.56
CA ALA A 111 7.12 1.77 4.46
C ALA A 111 6.05 2.56 3.69
N VAL A 112 5.49 1.98 2.62
CA VAL A 112 4.40 2.61 1.85
C VAL A 112 3.16 2.75 2.71
N GLY A 113 2.80 1.69 3.44
CA GLY A 113 1.68 1.71 4.39
C GLY A 113 1.87 2.68 5.55
N GLN A 114 3.10 2.87 6.04
CA GLN A 114 3.42 3.88 7.06
C GLN A 114 3.29 5.31 6.51
N LYS A 115 3.82 5.58 5.31
CA LYS A 115 3.72 6.90 4.67
C LYS A 115 2.27 7.25 4.36
N PHE A 116 1.48 6.29 3.88
CA PHE A 116 0.04 6.45 3.69
C PHE A 116 -0.69 6.83 4.98
N ARG A 117 -0.46 6.11 6.09
CA ARG A 117 -1.05 6.45 7.40
C ARG A 117 -0.66 7.84 7.87
N LYS A 118 0.62 8.21 7.72
CA LYS A 118 1.11 9.56 8.05
C LYS A 118 0.41 10.63 7.21
N LEU A 119 0.18 10.37 5.92
CA LEU A 119 -0.56 11.27 5.03
C LEU A 119 -2.03 11.40 5.42
N LEU A 120 -2.64 10.34 5.95
CA LEU A 120 -4.00 10.37 6.50
C LEU A 120 -4.10 11.18 7.81
N GLY A 121 -2.99 11.41 8.52
CA GLY A 121 -2.93 12.20 9.75
C GLY A 121 -2.97 11.37 11.04
N TYR A 122 -2.60 10.09 10.97
CA TYR A 122 -2.38 9.22 12.13
C TYR A 122 -0.96 9.31 12.68
#